data_AF-A0A1X0IMQ1-F1
#
_entry.id   AF-A0A1X0IMQ1-F1
#
_cell.length_a   1.000
_cell.length_b   1.000
_cell.length_c   1.000
_cell.angle_alpha   90.00
_cell.angle_beta   90.00
_cell.angle_gamma   90.00
#
_symmetry.space_group_name_H-M   'P 1'
#
loop_
_entity.id
_entity.type
_entity.pdbx_description
1 polymer ?
#
loop_
_entity_poly.entity_id
_entity_poly.type
_entity_poly.pdbx_seq_one_letter_code
_entity_poly.pdbx_strand_id
1 'polypeptide(L)'
;MRQSAMGGVDSETADTLCAAVVETWSPAMVVFSDRTVLRLARRGNWKIGVGYRLWLSSDVGAVSQLADGLTAVSLGGGTLVSAPDEWPAERVVDAMTQTLAANDLDEIPH
;
A
#
# COMPACT_ATOMS: atom_id res chain seq x y z
N MET A 1 3.88 -16.26 -16.64
CA MET A 1 3.79 -16.55 -15.19
C MET A 1 5.22 -16.59 -14.66
N ARG A 2 5.70 -15.51 -14.04
CA ARG A 2 7.06 -15.48 -13.48
C ARG A 2 6.99 -16.23 -12.15
N GLN A 3 7.67 -17.36 -12.07
CA GLN A 3 7.77 -18.13 -10.85
C GLN A 3 8.42 -17.22 -9.80
N SER A 4 7.67 -16.89 -8.74
CA SER A 4 8.24 -16.21 -7.58
C SER A 4 9.44 -17.03 -7.13
N ALA A 5 10.62 -16.40 -7.01
CA ALA A 5 11.80 -17.07 -6.48
C ALA A 5 11.39 -17.74 -5.15
N MET A 6 11.93 -18.92 -4.85
CA MET A 6 11.58 -19.65 -3.62
C MET A 6 11.62 -18.71 -2.40
N GLY A 7 10.46 -18.46 -1.77
CA GLY A 7 10.29 -17.47 -0.69
C GLY A 7 9.75 -16.10 -1.10
N GLY A 8 9.34 -15.91 -2.36
CA GLY A 8 8.68 -14.70 -2.84
C GLY A 8 7.24 -14.62 -2.35
N VAL A 9 6.85 -13.44 -1.88
CA VAL A 9 5.47 -13.14 -1.47
C VAL A 9 4.75 -12.59 -2.69
N ASP A 10 3.71 -13.29 -3.14
CA ASP A 10 2.81 -12.82 -4.19
C ASP A 10 1.62 -12.04 -3.61
N SER A 11 0.78 -11.53 -4.49
CA SER A 11 -0.38 -10.74 -4.13
C SER A 11 -1.29 -11.39 -3.09
N GLU A 12 -1.67 -12.64 -3.33
CA GLU A 12 -2.60 -13.38 -2.46
C GLU A 12 -2.02 -13.62 -1.07
N THR A 13 -0.73 -13.97 -1.01
CA THR A 13 -0.03 -14.17 0.26
C THR A 13 0.08 -12.86 1.04
N ALA A 14 0.43 -11.75 0.37
CA ALA A 14 0.54 -10.45 1.03
C ALA A 14 -0.80 -9.96 1.57
N ASP A 15 -1.88 -10.15 0.82
CA ASP A 15 -3.23 -9.74 1.24
C ASP A 15 -3.69 -10.56 2.46
N THR A 16 -3.39 -11.87 2.48
CA THR A 16 -3.66 -12.75 3.63
C THR A 16 -2.87 -12.31 4.87
N LEU A 17 -1.58 -11.99 4.71
CA LEU A 17 -0.76 -11.46 5.80
C LEU A 17 -1.30 -10.11 6.30
N CYS A 18 -1.75 -9.24 5.40
CA CYS A 18 -2.35 -7.96 5.75
C CYS A 18 -3.61 -8.16 6.60
N ALA A 19 -4.51 -9.06 6.19
CA ALA A 19 -5.72 -9.37 6.95
C ALA A 19 -5.38 -9.85 8.37
N ALA A 20 -4.44 -10.80 8.49
CA ALA A 20 -4.02 -11.31 9.80
C ALA A 20 -3.42 -10.21 10.70
N VAL A 21 -2.59 -9.32 10.14
CA VAL A 21 -2.00 -8.18 10.86
C VAL A 21 -3.11 -7.24 11.36
N VAL A 22 -4.05 -6.89 10.48
CA VAL A 22 -5.15 -5.97 10.78
C VAL A 22 -6.07 -6.54 11.87
N GLU A 23 -6.48 -7.80 11.74
CA GLU A 23 -7.36 -8.47 12.71
C GLU A 23 -6.72 -8.63 14.09
N THR A 24 -5.41 -8.86 14.14
CA THR A 24 -4.69 -9.12 15.40
C THR A 24 -4.39 -7.83 16.16
N TRP A 25 -3.97 -6.78 15.45
CA TRP A 25 -3.35 -5.62 16.09
C TRP A 25 -4.09 -4.31 15.88
N SER A 26 -5.07 -4.25 14.99
CA SER A 26 -5.79 -3.01 14.62
C SER A 26 -4.84 -1.81 14.43
N PRO A 27 -3.84 -1.92 13.53
CA PRO A 27 -2.85 -0.86 13.35
C PRO A 27 -3.49 0.39 12.73
N ALA A 28 -2.74 1.50 12.71
CA ALA A 28 -3.13 2.68 11.93
C ALA A 28 -2.94 2.45 10.43
N MET A 29 -1.91 1.70 10.05
CA MET A 29 -1.56 1.38 8.66
C MET A 29 -0.69 0.13 8.56
N VAL A 30 -0.71 -0.53 7.39
CA VAL A 30 0.18 -1.66 7.03
C VAL A 30 0.74 -1.40 5.64
N VAL A 31 2.04 -1.63 5.44
CA VAL A 31 2.71 -1.39 4.15
C VAL A 31 3.59 -2.58 3.78
N PHE A 32 3.42 -3.07 2.56
CA PHE A 32 4.28 -4.11 1.98
C PHE A 32 5.14 -3.50 0.87
N SER A 33 6.45 -3.41 1.12
CA SER A 33 7.40 -2.78 0.20
C SER A 33 8.70 -3.58 0.13
N ASP A 34 9.31 -3.58 -1.05
CA ASP A 34 10.70 -4.02 -1.18
C ASP A 34 11.68 -2.86 -0.91
N ARG A 35 12.97 -3.17 -0.93
CA ARG A 35 14.05 -2.18 -0.70
C ARG A 35 14.10 -1.08 -1.76
N THR A 36 13.71 -1.37 -3.00
CA THR A 36 13.72 -0.41 -4.11
C THR A 36 12.60 0.61 -3.91
N VAL A 37 11.38 0.15 -3.62
CA VAL A 37 10.23 1.01 -3.30
C VAL A 37 10.55 1.90 -2.10
N LEU A 38 11.07 1.34 -1.00
CA LEU A 38 11.43 2.13 0.19
C LEU A 38 12.48 3.22 -0.12
N ARG A 39 13.46 2.92 -0.99
CA ARG A 39 14.50 3.89 -1.37
C ARG A 39 13.92 5.03 -2.22
N LEU A 40 13.01 4.71 -3.13
CA LEU A 40 12.35 5.69 -4.00
C LEU A 40 11.39 6.57 -3.22
N ALA A 41 10.53 5.99 -2.37
CA ALA A 41 9.55 6.70 -1.56
C ALA A 41 10.18 7.71 -0.57
N ARG A 42 11.36 7.37 0.00
CA ARG A 42 12.11 8.27 0.90
C ARG A 42 12.46 9.63 0.30
N ARG A 43 12.52 9.75 -1.03
CA ARG A 43 12.84 11.01 -1.69
C ARG A 43 11.73 12.06 -1.59
N GLY A 44 10.50 11.66 -1.26
CA GLY A 44 9.35 12.57 -1.19
C GLY A 44 8.90 12.97 0.22
N ASN A 45 9.56 12.50 1.29
CA ASN A 45 9.27 12.85 2.68
C ASN A 45 7.81 12.56 3.16
N TRP A 46 7.20 11.49 2.66
CA TRP A 46 5.82 11.08 2.97
C TRP A 46 5.68 10.54 4.40
N LYS A 47 4.63 10.98 5.12
CA LYS A 47 4.26 10.43 6.44
C LYS A 47 3.64 9.03 6.32
N ILE A 48 2.85 8.81 5.27
CA ILE A 48 2.28 7.49 4.96
C ILE A 48 3.26 6.72 4.06
N GLY A 49 3.53 5.48 4.45
CA GLY A 49 4.42 4.59 3.71
C GLY A 49 3.83 4.18 2.37
N VAL A 50 4.70 4.08 1.36
CA VAL A 50 4.35 3.67 -0.01
C VAL A 50 4.86 2.25 -0.27
N GLY A 51 4.02 1.41 -0.87
CA GLY A 51 4.27 -0.01 -1.08
C GLY A 51 3.44 -0.62 -2.21
N TYR A 52 3.69 -1.90 -2.51
CA TYR A 52 2.82 -2.69 -3.39
C TYR A 52 1.45 -2.93 -2.75
N ARG A 53 1.40 -2.99 -1.41
CA ARG A 53 0.17 -2.85 -0.64
C ARG A 53 0.30 -1.71 0.35
N LEU A 54 -0.79 -0.98 0.50
CA LEU A 54 -1.04 -0.06 1.60
C LEU A 54 -2.42 -0.36 2.16
N TRP A 55 -2.50 -0.79 3.41
CA TRP A 55 -3.75 -0.76 4.16
C TRP A 55 -3.75 0.43 5.09
N LEU A 56 -4.87 1.16 5.12
CA LEU A 56 -5.07 2.33 5.97
C LEU A 56 -6.37 2.19 6.76
N SER A 57 -6.30 2.36 8.09
CA SER A 57 -7.49 2.38 8.95
C SER A 57 -8.39 3.56 8.57
N SER A 58 -9.71 3.37 8.64
CA SER A 58 -10.68 4.46 8.44
C SER A 58 -10.52 5.59 9.44
N ASP A 59 -9.90 5.33 10.59
CA ASP A 59 -9.62 6.33 11.62
C ASP A 59 -8.48 7.28 11.22
N VAL A 60 -7.59 6.86 10.29
CA VAL A 60 -6.51 7.71 9.77
C VAL A 60 -6.98 8.49 8.56
N GLY A 61 -7.78 7.87 7.69
CA GLY A 61 -8.33 8.51 6.51
C GLY A 61 -9.01 7.53 5.57
N ALA A 62 -9.69 8.07 4.56
CA ALA A 62 -10.41 7.28 3.56
C ALA A 62 -9.72 7.39 2.19
N VAL A 63 -9.66 6.27 1.46
CA VAL A 63 -9.23 6.26 0.07
C VAL A 63 -10.48 6.20 -0.81
N SER A 64 -10.79 7.31 -1.46
CA SER A 64 -11.96 7.49 -2.34
C SER A 64 -11.57 7.59 -3.83
N GLN A 65 -10.35 8.06 -4.11
CA GLN A 65 -9.78 8.17 -5.44
C GLN A 65 -8.57 7.23 -5.57
N LEU A 66 -8.43 6.59 -6.72
CA LEU A 66 -7.32 5.68 -7.02
C LEU A 66 -6.65 6.07 -8.32
N ALA A 67 -5.32 5.98 -8.34
CA ALA A 67 -4.55 6.02 -9.58
C ALA A 67 -4.87 4.80 -10.47
N ASP A 68 -4.75 4.98 -11.78
CA ASP A 68 -5.12 3.96 -12.77
C ASP A 68 -4.36 2.64 -12.58
N GLY A 69 -5.12 1.54 -12.50
CA GLY A 69 -4.61 0.19 -12.39
C GLY A 69 -4.31 -0.29 -10.96
N LEU A 70 -4.48 0.57 -9.95
CA LEU A 70 -4.58 0.12 -8.56
C LEU A 70 -5.99 -0.43 -8.28
N THR A 71 -6.07 -1.34 -7.31
CA THR A 71 -7.34 -1.83 -6.77
C THR A 71 -7.47 -1.45 -5.31
N ALA A 72 -8.68 -1.20 -4.83
CA ALA A 72 -8.95 -1.05 -3.40
C ALA A 72 -10.09 -1.95 -2.93
N VAL A 73 -9.95 -2.51 -1.74
CA VAL A 73 -10.96 -3.31 -1.07
C VAL A 73 -11.10 -2.90 0.39
N SER A 74 -12.32 -2.91 0.91
CA SER A 74 -12.56 -2.73 2.35
C SER A 74 -12.10 -3.98 3.11
N LEU A 75 -11.27 -3.78 4.13
CA LEU A 75 -10.69 -4.85 4.93
C LEU A 75 -10.56 -4.39 6.39
N GLY A 76 -11.14 -5.13 7.34
CA GLY A 76 -10.90 -4.93 8.78
C GLY A 76 -11.07 -3.49 9.31
N GLY A 77 -12.07 -2.75 8.85
CA GLY A 77 -12.28 -1.36 9.27
C GLY A 77 -11.36 -0.33 8.58
N GLY A 78 -10.72 -0.72 7.47
CA GLY A 78 -9.90 0.16 6.66
C GLY A 78 -10.01 -0.17 5.18
N THR A 79 -9.11 0.40 4.40
CA THR A 79 -9.01 0.16 2.95
C THR A 79 -7.64 -0.39 2.61
N LEU A 80 -7.59 -1.57 1.98
CA LEU A 80 -6.39 -2.14 1.37
C LEU A 80 -6.33 -1.69 -0.09
N VAL A 81 -5.30 -0.93 -0.43
CA VAL A 81 -4.92 -0.57 -1.81
C VAL A 81 -3.79 -1.47 -2.26
N SER A 82 -3.94 -2.07 -3.45
CA SER A 82 -2.99 -3.04 -4.01
C SER A 82 -2.56 -2.65 -5.43
N ALA A 83 -1.26 -2.74 -5.68
CA ALA A 83 -0.66 -2.66 -7.00
C ALA A 83 -0.48 -4.08 -7.59
N PRO A 84 -0.56 -4.24 -8.92
CA PRO A 84 -0.26 -5.50 -9.58
C PRO A 84 1.21 -5.96 -9.39
N ASP A 85 1.42 -7.27 -9.24
CA ASP A 85 2.74 -7.84 -8.93
C ASP A 85 3.78 -7.64 -10.04
N GLU A 86 3.35 -7.43 -11.29
CA GLU A 86 4.28 -7.20 -12.40
C GLU A 86 4.77 -5.74 -12.52
N TRP A 87 4.27 -4.84 -11.68
CA TRP A 87 4.66 -3.43 -11.78
C TRP A 87 6.10 -3.20 -11.32
N PRO A 88 6.87 -2.36 -12.03
CA PRO A 88 8.15 -1.90 -11.54
C PRO A 88 7.96 -0.95 -10.35
N ALA A 89 8.95 -0.94 -9.44
CA ALA A 89 8.91 -0.15 -8.21
C ALA A 89 8.64 1.34 -8.43
N GLU A 90 9.18 1.94 -9.51
CA GLU A 90 8.95 3.33 -9.88
C GLU A 90 7.47 3.62 -10.14
N ARG A 91 6.79 2.72 -10.87
CA ARG A 91 5.36 2.86 -11.18
C ARG A 91 4.51 2.70 -9.93
N VAL A 92 4.88 1.76 -9.05
CA VAL A 92 4.20 1.58 -7.75
C VAL A 92 4.31 2.84 -6.92
N VAL A 93 5.51 3.42 -6.82
CA VAL A 93 5.72 4.64 -6.04
C VAL A 93 4.91 5.80 -6.61
N ASP A 94 4.96 6.01 -7.92
CA ASP A 94 4.24 7.10 -8.59
C ASP A 94 2.72 6.99 -8.37
N ALA A 95 2.13 5.82 -8.66
CA ALA A 95 0.69 5.60 -8.55
C ALA A 95 0.17 5.68 -7.09
N MET A 96 0.90 5.11 -6.14
CA MET A 96 0.53 5.20 -4.72
C MET A 96 0.67 6.63 -4.21
N THR A 97 1.70 7.36 -4.63
CA THR A 97 1.90 8.77 -4.25
C THR A 97 0.78 9.64 -4.82
N GLN A 98 0.43 9.45 -6.09
CA GLN A 98 -0.71 10.11 -6.72
C GLN A 98 -2.02 9.81 -5.98
N THR A 99 -2.22 8.54 -5.59
CA THR A 99 -3.40 8.13 -4.81
C THR A 99 -3.43 8.83 -3.46
N LEU A 100 -2.32 8.86 -2.72
CA LEU A 100 -2.27 9.53 -1.41
C LEU A 100 -2.57 11.03 -1.54
N ALA A 101 -1.93 11.72 -2.48
CA ALA A 101 -2.15 13.15 -2.70
C ALA A 101 -3.59 13.46 -3.15
N ALA A 102 -4.20 12.62 -3.99
CA ALA A 102 -5.58 12.81 -4.43
C ALA A 102 -6.62 12.64 -3.31
N ASN A 103 -6.22 12.08 -2.15
CA ASN A 103 -7.10 11.89 -1.00
C ASN A 103 -6.67 12.74 0.21
N ASP A 104 -5.77 13.73 0.02
CA ASP A 104 -5.21 14.55 1.11
C ASP A 104 -4.53 13.72 2.22
N LEU A 105 -3.97 12.56 1.83
CA LEU A 105 -3.26 11.62 2.71
C LEU A 105 -1.74 11.77 2.65
N ASP A 106 -1.26 12.78 1.93
CA ASP A 106 0.14 13.18 1.86
C ASP A 106 0.60 13.95 3.12
N GLU A 107 -0.34 14.61 3.79
CA GLU A 107 -0.12 15.37 5.03
C GLU A 107 -1.13 14.96 6.13
N ILE A 108 -0.70 14.22 7.16
CA ILE A 108 -1.54 14.00 8.35
C ILE A 108 -1.57 15.31 9.18
N PRO A 109 -2.75 15.89 9.49
CA PRO A 109 -2.88 17.10 10.31
C PRO A 109 -2.24 16.92 11.69
N HIS A 110 -1.54 17.97 12.14
CA HIS A 110 -0.83 18.02 13.42
C HIS A 110 -1.75 18.26 14.61
#